data_AF-A0AAN7A265-F1
#
_entry.id   AF-A0AAN7A265-F1
#
_cell.length_a   1.000
_cell.length_b   1.000
_cell.length_c   1.000
_cell.angle_alpha   90.00
_cell.angle_beta   90.00
_cell.angle_gamma   90.00
#
_symmetry.space_group_name_H-M   'P 1'
#
loop_
_entity.id
_entity.type
_entity.pdbx_description
1 polymer ?
#
loop_
_entity_poly.entity_id
_entity_poly.type
_entity_poly.pdbx_seq_one_letter_code
_entity_poly.pdbx_strand_id
1 'polypeptide(L)' 'SELALVWVLKNPNISSVITGASKPEKIVENVKALKSMDLLTPKIMKEIDEVVGSVELDPARQD' A
#
# COMPACT_ATOMS: atom_id res chain seq x y z
N SER A 1 3.37 2.02 -8.62
CA SER A 1 2.15 1.88 -7.81
C SER A 1 2.08 0.56 -7.05
N GLU A 2 2.74 -0.50 -7.55
CA GLU A 2 2.66 -1.85 -6.99
C GLU A 2 3.02 -1.95 -5.49
N LEU A 3 4.15 -1.41 -5.05
CA LEU A 3 4.56 -1.44 -3.64
C LEU A 3 3.53 -0.78 -2.72
N ALA A 4 3.04 0.40 -3.09
CA ALA A 4 2.09 1.15 -2.28
C ALA A 4 0.77 0.38 -2.09
N LEU A 5 0.26 -0.27 -3.13
CA LEU A 5 -0.97 -1.08 -3.05
C LEU A 5 -0.82 -2.24 -2.06
N VAL A 6 0.31 -2.95 -2.16
CA VAL A 6 0.58 -4.11 -1.31
C VAL A 6 0.87 -3.69 0.13
N TRP A 7 1.57 -2.57 0.32
CA TRP A 7 1.86 -1.98 1.63
C TRP A 7 0.58 -1.58 2.36
N VAL A 8 -0.34 -0.88 1.67
CA VAL A 8 -1.65 -0.51 2.24
C VAL A 8 -2.47 -1.76 2.59
N LEU A 9 -2.52 -2.76 1.71
CA LEU A 9 -3.28 -3.99 1.97
C LEU A 9 -2.68 -4.89 3.06
N LYS A 10 -1.40 -4.69 3.43
CA LYS A 10 -0.76 -5.43 4.53
C LYS A 10 -1.26 -4.94 5.91
N ASN A 11 -1.85 -3.74 5.97
CA ASN A 11 -2.41 -3.20 7.20
C ASN A 11 -3.70 -3.98 7.58
N PRO A 12 -3.75 -4.62 8.76
CA PRO A 12 -4.92 -5.40 9.18
C PRO A 12 -6.20 -4.56 9.38
N ASN A 13 -6.07 -3.23 9.49
CA ASN A 13 -7.21 -2.32 9.61
C ASN A 13 -7.83 -1.95 8.25
N ILE A 14 -7.26 -2.42 7.14
CA ILE A 14 -7.70 -2.09 5.78
C ILE A 14 -8.23 -3.34 5.10
N SER A 15 -9.52 -3.31 4.74
CA SER A 15 -10.21 -4.43 4.08
C SER A 15 -10.18 -4.35 2.55
N SER A 16 -10.04 -3.16 1.99
CA SER A 16 -10.07 -2.95 0.54
C SER A 16 -9.27 -1.72 0.12
N VAL A 17 -8.78 -1.73 -1.12
CA VAL A 17 -8.06 -0.61 -1.73
C VAL A 17 -8.65 -0.33 -3.10
N ILE A 18 -8.96 0.93 -3.37
CA ILE A 18 -9.45 1.39 -4.68
C ILE A 18 -8.25 1.86 -5.49
N THR A 19 -8.06 1.32 -6.69
CA THR A 19 -7.01 1.75 -7.63
C THR A 19 -7.61 2.24 -8.93
N GLY A 20 -7.14 3.40 -9.40
CA GLY A 20 -7.39 3.90 -10.74
C GLY A 20 -6.22 3.56 -11.67
N ALA A 21 -6.49 3.47 -12.96
CA ALA A 21 -5.46 3.43 -13.99
C ALA A 21 -5.94 4.04 -15.30
N SER A 22 -5.04 4.74 -16.00
CA SER A 22 -5.34 5.37 -17.29
C SER A 22 -5.39 4.38 -18.46
N LYS A 23 -4.88 3.16 -18.28
CA LYS A 23 -4.85 2.11 -19.30
C LYS A 23 -5.14 0.73 -18.68
N PRO A 24 -5.77 -0.20 -19.41
CA PRO A 24 -6.11 -1.53 -18.87
C PRO A 24 -4.91 -2.34 -18.38
N GLU A 25 -3.76 -2.23 -19.04
CA GLU A 25 -2.56 -3.02 -18.70
C GLU A 25 -2.05 -2.67 -17.29
N LYS A 26 -2.23 -1.41 -16.88
CA LYS A 26 -1.85 -0.93 -15.55
C LYS A 26 -2.73 -1.52 -14.44
N ILE A 27 -4.00 -1.85 -14.72
CA ILE A 27 -4.82 -2.59 -13.76
C ILE A 27 -4.25 -4.00 -13.57
N VAL A 28 -3.85 -4.66 -14.67
CA VAL A 28 -3.27 -6.00 -14.62
C VAL A 28 -1.95 -6.02 -13.84
N GLU A 29 -1.08 -5.04 -14.05
CA GLU A 29 0.16 -4.85 -13.26
C GLU A 29 -0.15 -4.64 -11.77
N ASN A 30 -1.07 -3.73 -11.44
CA ASN A 30 -1.47 -3.45 -10.06
C ASN A 30 -2.01 -4.69 -9.34
N VAL A 31 -2.80 -5.53 -10.02
CA VAL A 31 -3.31 -6.79 -9.45
C VAL A 31 -2.19 -7.82 -9.27
N LYS A 32 -1.25 -7.91 -10.21
CA LYS A 32 -0.09 -8.82 -10.10
C LYS A 32 0.79 -8.49 -8.90
N ALA A 33 0.85 -7.22 -8.49
CA ALA A 33 1.59 -6.78 -7.30
C ALA A 33 1.22 -7.56 -6.04
N LEU A 34 -0.02 -8.04 -5.90
CA LEU A 34 -0.49 -8.82 -4.76
C LEU A 34 0.35 -10.08 -4.51
N LYS A 35 0.99 -10.63 -5.55
CA LYS A 35 1.91 -11.79 -5.43
C LYS A 35 3.16 -11.48 -4.60
N SER A 36 3.48 -10.21 -4.42
CA SER A 36 4.63 -9.73 -3.64
C SER A 36 4.28 -9.47 -2.17
N MET A 37 3.06 -9.74 -1.73
CA MET A 37 2.60 -9.45 -0.36
C MET A 37 3.35 -10.19 0.74
N ASP A 38 3.89 -11.37 0.43
CA ASP A 38 4.71 -12.16 1.36
C ASP A 38 6.15 -11.64 1.46
N LEU A 39 6.60 -10.86 0.47
CA LEU A 39 7.92 -10.23 0.48
C LEU A 39 7.98 -9.06 1.48
N LEU A 40 6.83 -8.46 1.83
CA LEU A 40 6.74 -7.41 2.85
C LEU A 40 6.79 -8.05 4.25
N THR A 41 7.99 -8.51 4.61
CA THR A 41 8.30 -9.02 5.96
C THR A 41 8.27 -7.89 6.98
N PRO A 42 8.13 -8.19 8.29
CA PRO A 42 8.16 -7.16 9.34
C PRO A 42 9.42 -6.28 9.28
N LYS A 43 10.57 -6.84 8.87
CA LYS A 43 11.81 -6.08 8.69
C LYS A 43 11.68 -5.05 7.56
N ILE A 44 11.17 -5.45 6.40
CA ILE A 44 10.99 -4.55 5.25
C ILE A 44 9.93 -3.50 5.56
N MET A 45 8.84 -3.87 6.24
CA MET A 45 7.84 -2.90 6.69
C MET A 45 8.47 -1.82 7.57
N LYS A 46 9.34 -2.22 8.52
CA LYS A 46 10.06 -1.27 9.37
C LYS A 46 10.99 -0.35 8.57
N GLU A 47 11.72 -0.88 7.59
CA GLU A 47 12.57 -0.07 6.70
C GLU A 47 11.74 0.94 5.89
N ILE A 48 10.55 0.55 5.42
CA ILE A 48 9.62 1.47 4.75
C ILE A 48 9.16 2.57 5.71
N ASP A 49 8.76 2.21 6.93
CA ASP A 49 8.29 3.17 7.93
C ASP A 49 9.40 4.18 8.32
N GLU A 50 10.66 3.74 8.38
CA GLU A 50 11.82 4.61 8.64
C GLU A 50 12.07 5.62 7.50
N VAL A 51 11.85 5.22 6.26
CA VAL A 51 12.03 6.09 5.07
C VAL A 51 10.85 7.05 4.89
N VAL A 52 9.62 6.58 5.09
CA VAL A 52 8.40 7.39 4.93
C VAL A 52 8.24 8.37 6.11
N GLY A 53 8.68 7.97 7.31
CA GLY A 53 8.55 8.76 8.51
C GLY A 53 7.10 8.81 9.05
N SER A 54 6.86 9.71 10.01
CA SER A 54 5.53 9.90 10.60
C SER A 54 4.62 10.66 9.65
N VAL A 55 3.47 10.07 9.33
CA VAL A 55 2.39 10.76 8.63
C VAL A 55 1.58 11.56 9.65
N GLU A 56 1.61 12.89 9.57
CA GLU A 56 0.65 13.73 10.27
C GLU A 56 -0.71 13.58 9.60
N LEU A 57 -1.69 13.05 10.35
CA LEU A 57 -3.05 12.94 9.87
C LEU A 57 -3.72 14.31 9.91
N ASP A 58 -4.40 14.66 8.81
CA ASP A 58 -5.22 15.86 8.74
C ASP A 58 -6.27 15.83 9.86
N PRO A 59 -6.31 16.84 10.76
CA PRO A 59 -7.29 16.92 11.84
C PRO A 59 -8.75 16.84 11.34
N ALA A 60 -9.02 17.27 10.11
CA ALA A 60 -10.34 17.22 9.49
C ALA A 60 -10.72 15.83 8.95
N ARG A 61 -9.89 14.80 9.18
CA ARG A 61 -10.14 13.40 8.79
C ARG A 61 -10.12 12.44 10.00
N GLN A 62 -10.40 12.95 11.21
CA GLN A 62 -10.32 12.21 12.47
C GLN A 62 -11.67 11.63 12.94
N ASP A 63 -12.71 11.83 12.14
CA ASP A 63 -14.09 11.38 12.33
C ASP A 63 -14.38 9.98 11.76
#